data_AF-A0A072NNR0-F1
#
_entry.id   AF-A0A072NNR0-F1
#
_cell.length_a   1.000
_cell.length_b   1.000
_cell.length_c   1.000
_cell.angle_alpha   90.00
_cell.angle_beta   90.00
_cell.angle_gamma   90.00
#
_symmetry.space_group_name_H-M   'P 1'
#
loop_
_entity.id
_entity.type
_entity.pdbx_description
1 polymer ?
#
loop_
_entity_poly.entity_id
_entity_poly.type
_entity_poly.pdbx_seq_one_letter_code
_entity_poly.pdbx_strand_id
1 'polypeptide(L)'
;MRIPEPTYTLATVAPSSAAEFTPGDHALLLAVGEHDWREELIWVQVTHCLQASTHRARTLQTAESFPDLPAGEFIYFRPEHVLQLQPCGARCIGPDGAVLA
;
A
#
# COMPACT_ATOMS: atom_id res chain seq x y z
N MET A 1 19.81 -16.07 -2.92
CA MET A 1 18.80 -15.51 -3.85
C MET A 1 18.84 -14.00 -3.64
N ARG A 2 19.34 -13.22 -4.62
CA ARG A 2 19.36 -11.75 -4.52
C ARG A 2 17.97 -11.25 -4.89
N ILE A 3 17.28 -10.65 -3.94
CA ILE A 3 16.05 -9.90 -4.22
C ILE A 3 16.53 -8.63 -4.94
N PRO A 4 16.06 -8.35 -6.17
CA PRO A 4 16.41 -7.10 -6.84
C PRO A 4 16.04 -5.94 -5.93
N GLU A 5 16.90 -4.92 -5.86
CA GLU A 5 16.59 -3.71 -5.11
C GLU A 5 15.30 -3.11 -5.69
N PRO A 6 14.34 -2.72 -4.84
CA PRO A 6 13.10 -2.13 -5.30
C PRO A 6 13.43 -0.84 -6.06
N THR A 7 12.90 -0.69 -7.27
CA THR A 7 13.08 0.50 -8.12
C THR A 7 12.16 1.66 -7.73
N TYR A 8 11.60 1.61 -6.51
CA TYR A 8 10.66 2.58 -5.98
C TYR A 8 10.88 2.80 -4.48
N THR A 9 10.44 3.95 -3.99
CA THR A 9 10.36 4.29 -2.57
C THR A 9 8.93 4.67 -2.20
N LEU A 10 8.60 4.60 -0.90
CA LEU A 10 7.31 5.08 -0.40
C LEU A 10 7.50 6.46 0.23
N ALA A 11 6.68 7.42 -0.17
CA ALA A 11 6.78 8.77 0.38
C ALA A 11 6.31 8.80 1.84
N THR A 12 7.07 9.50 2.68
CA THR A 12 6.67 9.82 4.05
C THR A 12 5.72 11.02 4.02
N VAL A 13 4.49 10.83 4.47
CA VAL A 13 3.42 11.85 4.39
C VAL A 13 3.10 12.55 5.72
N ALA A 14 3.88 12.24 6.76
CA ALA A 14 3.90 12.90 8.07
C ALA A 14 2.70 12.61 9.01
N PRO A 15 2.89 12.88 10.31
CA PRO A 15 2.97 11.82 11.30
C PRO A 15 1.65 11.05 11.39
N SER A 16 1.69 9.79 10.99
CA SER A 16 0.62 8.86 11.30
C SER A 16 0.42 8.88 12.81
N SER A 17 -0.78 9.25 13.27
CA SER A 17 -1.29 8.62 14.48
C SER A 17 -1.03 7.13 14.33
N ALA A 18 -0.60 6.45 15.40
CA ALA A 18 -0.35 5.01 15.36
C ALA A 18 -1.66 4.30 15.00
N ALA A 19 -1.95 4.22 13.71
CA ALA A 19 -3.13 3.57 13.20
C ALA A 19 -2.88 2.08 13.42
N GLU A 20 -3.73 1.47 14.22
CA GLU A 20 -3.67 0.03 14.41
C GLU A 20 -4.19 -0.61 13.12
N PHE A 21 -3.29 -1.22 12.36
CA PHE A 21 -3.63 -1.98 11.17
C PHE A 21 -3.98 -3.41 11.57
N THR A 22 -4.97 -3.98 10.90
CA THR A 22 -5.36 -5.37 10.99
C THR A 22 -5.17 -6.08 9.64
N PRO A 23 -4.84 -7.38 9.62
CA PRO A 23 -4.86 -8.16 8.38
C PRO A 23 -6.23 -8.06 7.69
N GLY A 24 -6.22 -7.72 6.40
CA GLY A 24 -7.41 -7.45 5.60
C GLY A 24 -7.62 -5.97 5.31
N ASP A 25 -7.06 -5.06 6.11
CA ASP A 25 -7.19 -3.62 5.91
C ASP A 25 -6.59 -3.17 4.58
N HIS A 26 -7.16 -2.11 4.02
CA HIS A 26 -6.66 -1.50 2.80
C HIS A 26 -5.95 -0.20 3.11
N ALA A 27 -4.78 0.01 2.53
CA ALA A 27 -4.02 1.24 2.67
C ALA A 27 -3.73 1.84 1.29
N LEU A 28 -3.87 3.16 1.21
CA LEU A 28 -3.41 3.96 0.08
C LEU A 28 -2.01 4.49 0.40
N LEU A 29 -1.07 4.24 -0.49
CA LEU A 29 0.33 4.68 -0.37
C LEU A 29 0.70 5.51 -1.60
N LEU A 30 1.70 6.38 -1.44
CA LEU A 30 2.35 7.06 -2.55
C LEU A 30 3.69 6.38 -2.85
N ALA A 31 3.80 5.74 -4.01
CA ALA A 31 5.04 5.17 -4.50
C ALA A 31 5.74 6.17 -5.43
N VAL A 32 7.05 6.32 -5.28
CA VAL A 32 7.89 7.20 -6.09
C VAL A 32 8.94 6.36 -6.79
N GLY A 33 8.92 6.35 -8.12
CA GLY A 33 9.92 5.65 -8.94
C GLY A 33 11.29 6.31 -8.82
N GLU A 34 12.33 5.51 -8.58
CA GLU A 34 13.70 6.03 -8.35
C GLU A 34 14.35 6.60 -9.61
N HIS A 35 13.95 6.12 -10.79
CA HIS A 35 14.62 6.46 -12.06
C HIS A 35 13.91 7.55 -12.86
N ASP A 36 12.59 7.67 -12.71
CA ASP A 36 11.77 8.58 -13.51
C ASP A 36 11.03 9.62 -12.68
N TRP A 37 11.20 9.59 -11.34
CA TRP A 37 10.56 10.49 -10.39
C TRP A 37 9.03 10.49 -10.49
N ARG A 38 8.44 9.44 -11.08
CA ARG A 38 6.99 9.32 -11.18
C ARG A 38 6.41 8.98 -9.82
N GLU A 39 5.32 9.64 -9.50
CA GLU A 39 4.58 9.41 -8.27
C GLU A 39 3.25 8.73 -8.62
N GLU A 40 2.96 7.61 -7.97
CA GLU A 40 1.76 6.82 -8.21
C GLU A 40 1.07 6.45 -6.90
N LEU A 41 -0.25 6.52 -6.90
CA LEU A 41 -1.07 6.08 -5.78
C LEU A 41 -1.38 4.59 -5.91
N ILE A 42 -1.01 3.82 -4.90
CA ILE A 42 -1.21 2.37 -4.89
C ILE A 42 -2.12 1.95 -3.74
N TRP A 43 -3.12 1.13 -4.08
CA TRP A 43 -3.94 0.46 -3.07
C TRP A 43 -3.32 -0.88 -2.74
N VAL A 44 -3.14 -1.12 -1.44
CA VAL A 44 -2.59 -2.37 -0.92
C VAL A 44 -3.48 -2.96 0.15
N GLN A 45 -3.50 -4.29 0.24
CA GLN A 45 -4.19 -5.02 1.30
C GLN A 45 -3.18 -5.55 2.29
N VAL A 46 -3.30 -5.17 3.56
CA VAL A 46 -2.47 -5.67 4.66
C VAL A 46 -2.71 -7.18 4.79
N THR A 47 -1.63 -7.95 4.68
CA THR A 47 -1.68 -9.40 4.88
C THR A 47 -1.15 -9.81 6.24
N HIS A 48 -0.13 -9.10 6.75
CA HIS A 48 0.49 -9.37 8.03
C HIS A 48 0.94 -8.07 8.70
N CYS A 49 0.71 -7.97 10.01
CA CYS A 49 1.30 -6.93 10.86
C CYS A 49 2.55 -7.53 11.50
N LEU A 50 3.73 -7.00 11.14
CA LEU A 50 5.02 -7.47 11.63
C LEU A 50 5.47 -6.65 12.84
N GLN A 51 6.66 -6.99 13.36
CA GLN A 51 7.27 -6.26 14.47
C GLN A 51 7.74 -4.86 14.03
N ALA A 52 7.95 -3.97 15.01
CA ALA A 52 8.45 -2.60 14.80
C ALA A 52 7.61 -1.77 13.81
N SER A 53 6.28 -1.85 13.91
CA SER A 53 5.32 -1.07 13.11
C SER A 53 5.51 -1.23 11.60
N THR A 54 5.97 -2.40 11.16
CA THR A 54 6.09 -2.72 9.73
C THR A 54 4.93 -3.61 9.32
N HIS A 55 4.31 -3.32 8.18
CA HIS A 55 3.18 -4.06 7.65
C HIS A 55 3.55 -4.66 6.31
N ARG A 56 3.23 -5.94 6.11
CA ARG A 56 3.35 -6.62 4.83
C ARG A 56 2.01 -6.56 4.12
N ALA A 57 1.98 -6.01 2.92
CA ALA A 57 0.76 -5.89 2.14
C ALA A 57 0.93 -6.39 0.73
N ARG A 58 -0.19 -6.73 0.10
CA ARG A 58 -0.27 -7.12 -1.29
C ARG A 58 -0.82 -5.97 -2.11
N THR A 59 -0.18 -5.61 -3.21
CA THR A 59 -0.74 -4.61 -4.14
C THR A 59 -2.02 -5.15 -4.76
N LEU A 60 -3.07 -4.34 -4.78
CA LEU A 60 -4.37 -4.73 -5.36
C LEU A 60 -4.53 -4.18 -6.77
N GLN A 61 -4.17 -2.91 -6.94
CA GLN A 61 -4.28 -2.21 -8.19
C GLN A 61 -3.15 -1.19 -8.27
N THR A 62 -2.51 -1.15 -9.42
CA THR A 62 -1.63 -0.07 -9.82
C THR A 62 -2.14 0.50 -11.13
N ALA A 63 -1.90 1.78 -11.37
CA ALA A 63 -2.11 2.30 -12.71
C ALA A 63 -1.15 1.59 -13.67
N GLU A 64 -1.59 1.37 -14.91
CA GLU A 64 -0.76 0.77 -15.98
C GLU A 64 0.58 1.52 -16.20
N SER A 65 0.64 2.76 -15.69
CA SER A 65 1.77 3.69 -15.74
C SER A 65 2.94 3.37 -14.82
N PHE A 66 2.81 2.43 -13.87
CA PHE A 66 3.82 2.15 -12.84
C PHE A 66 4.27 0.67 -12.85
N PRO A 67 5.09 0.26 -13.84
CA PRO A 67 5.45 -1.13 -14.08
C PRO A 67 6.30 -1.76 -12.97
N ASP A 68 6.95 -0.95 -12.15
CA ASP A 68 7.82 -1.37 -11.05
C ASP A 68 7.06 -2.01 -9.88
N LEU A 69 5.74 -1.79 -9.80
CA LEU A 69 4.87 -2.33 -8.78
C LEU A 69 3.62 -2.93 -9.43
N PRO A 70 3.71 -4.16 -9.98
CA PRO A 70 2.54 -4.81 -10.54
C PRO A 70 1.55 -5.22 -9.43
N ALA A 71 0.29 -5.38 -9.81
CA ALA A 71 -0.74 -5.91 -8.92
C ALA A 71 -0.39 -7.35 -8.48
N GLY A 72 -0.67 -7.66 -7.22
CA GLY A 72 -0.45 -8.96 -6.62
C GLY A 72 0.93 -9.14 -5.97
N GLU A 73 1.84 -8.19 -6.12
CA GLU A 73 3.17 -8.19 -5.48
C GLU A 73 3.10 -7.85 -4.00
N PHE A 74 4.11 -8.31 -3.26
CA PHE A 74 4.23 -8.02 -1.83
C PHE A 74 5.15 -6.84 -1.56
N ILE A 75 4.68 -5.92 -0.74
CA ILE A 75 5.43 -4.77 -0.28
C ILE A 75 5.44 -4.69 1.24
N TYR A 76 6.34 -3.84 1.74
CA TYR A 76 6.44 -3.52 3.15
C TYR A 76 6.31 -2.01 3.34
N PHE A 77 5.45 -1.60 4.26
CA PHE A 77 5.28 -0.19 4.59
C PHE A 77 5.19 0.02 6.10
N ARG A 78 5.29 1.27 6.52
CA ARG A 78 5.10 1.72 7.90
C ARG A 78 3.95 2.71 7.97
N PRO A 79 3.34 2.91 9.15
CA PRO A 79 2.26 3.88 9.34
C PRO A 79 2.56 5.25 8.71
N GLU A 80 3.81 5.73 8.78
CA GLU A 80 4.20 7.02 8.22
C GLU A 80 4.09 7.16 6.67
N HIS A 81 3.90 6.04 5.96
CA HIS A 81 3.71 6.02 4.50
C HIS A 81 2.23 6.00 4.08
N VAL A 82 1.29 5.91 5.03
CA VAL A 82 -0.12 5.72 4.74
C VAL A 82 -0.83 7.06 4.56
N LEU A 83 -1.35 7.28 3.35
CA LEU A 83 -2.20 8.42 3.02
C LEU A 83 -3.63 8.23 3.53
N GLN A 84 -4.16 7.02 3.38
CA GLN A 84 -5.52 6.66 3.76
C GLN A 84 -5.59 5.20 4.19
N LEU A 85 -6.30 4.94 5.29
CA LEU A 85 -6.60 3.60 5.78
C LEU A 85 -8.10 3.33 5.63
N GLN A 86 -8.44 2.15 5.12
CA GLN A 86 -9.80 1.64 5.04
C GLN A 86 -9.88 0.28 5.76
N PRO A 87 -10.47 0.25 6.97
CA PRO A 87 -10.55 -0.97 7.77
C PRO A 87 -11.39 -2.06 7.13
N CYS A 88 -10.96 -3.31 7.26
CA CYS A 88 -11.67 -4.51 6.83
C CYS A 88 -12.85 -4.79 7.76
N GLY A 89 -13.91 -4.01 7.58
CA GLY A 89 -15.12 -4.04 8.41
C GLY A 89 -16.01 -2.83 8.17
N ALA A 90 -15.42 -1.72 7.73
CA ALA A 90 -16.14 -0.65 7.07
C ALA A 90 -16.33 -1.06 5.60
N ARG A 91 -17.54 -1.57 5.26
CA ARG A 91 -18.00 -1.96 3.91
C ARG A 91 -17.07 -1.47 2.78
N CYS A 92 -16.33 -2.39 2.18
CA CYS A 92 -15.46 -2.10 1.05
C CYS A 92 -16.30 -1.47 -0.07
N ILE A 93 -15.99 -0.23 -0.44
CA ILE A 93 -16.51 0.41 -1.65
C ILE A 93 -15.56 -0.02 -2.77
N GLY A 94 -16.04 -0.87 -3.68
CA GLY A 94 -15.27 -1.19 -4.89
C GLY A 94 -15.09 0.04 -5.79
N PRO A 95 -14.19 -0.01 -6.78
CA PRO A 95 -13.91 1.11 -7.69
C PRO A 95 -15.15 1.64 -8.44
N ASP A 96 -16.24 0.87 -8.48
CA ASP A 96 -17.54 1.25 -9.07
C ASP A 96 -18.58 1.81 -8.07
N GLY A 97 -18.20 2.07 -6.82
CA GLY A 97 -19.16 2.50 -5.79
C GLY A 97 -20.09 1.38 -5.30
N ALA A 98 -19.91 0.15 -5.79
CA ALA A 98 -20.73 -0.99 -5.39
C ALA A 98 -20.30 -1.51 -4.03
N VAL A 99 -21.26 -1.51 -3.09
CA VAL A 99 -21.15 -2.22 -1.81
C VAL A 99 -21.42 -3.70 -2.10
N LEU A 100 -20.39 -4.54 -2.00
CA LEU A 100 -20.59 -5.99 -2.01
C LEU A 100 -21.28 -6.38 -0.69
N ALA A 101 -22.51 -6.89 -0.83
CA ALA A 101 -23.38 -7.35 0.26
C ALA A 101 -22.99 -8.75 0.75
#